data_AF-A0A1I0LB38-F1
#
_entry.id   AF-A0A1I0LB38-F1
#
_cell.length_a   1.000
_cell.length_b   1.000
_cell.length_c   1.000
_cell.angle_alpha   90.00
_cell.angle_beta   90.00
_cell.angle_gamma   90.00
#
_symmetry.space_group_name_H-M   'P 1'
#
loop_
_entity.id
_entity.type
_entity.pdbx_description
1 polymer ?
#
loop_
_entity_poly.entity_id
_entity_poly.type
_entity_poly.pdbx_seq_one_letter_code
_entity_poly.pdbx_strand_id
1 'polypeptide(L)' 'MRQKAARFGVTLAMAATLAVGALAAAPPASAKALGWTPYQGYKTLTACAKAGAAHLDWGWKEYECRWDSPYYMLWLRS' A
#
# COMPACT_ATOMS: atom_id res chain seq x y z
N MET A 1 19.76 -43.98 -32.79
CA MET A 1 19.64 -42.74 -33.59
C MET A 1 18.96 -41.68 -32.74
N ARG A 2 19.69 -40.67 -32.29
CA ARG A 2 19.15 -39.64 -31.38
C ARG A 2 19.43 -38.24 -31.95
N GLN A 3 18.37 -37.44 -31.90
CA GLN A 3 18.33 -35.97 -31.85
C GLN A 3 18.56 -35.19 -33.14
N LYS A 4 17.46 -34.61 -33.64
CA LYS A 4 17.46 -33.28 -34.29
C LYS A 4 16.30 -32.50 -33.68
N ALA A 5 16.58 -31.82 -32.57
CA ALA A 5 15.69 -30.83 -32.01
C ALA A 5 15.90 -29.53 -32.77
N ALA A 6 14.86 -29.07 -33.46
CA ALA A 6 14.83 -27.79 -34.15
C ALA A 6 14.93 -26.65 -33.12
N ARG A 7 15.88 -25.75 -33.37
CA ARG A 7 16.02 -24.49 -32.64
C ARG A 7 15.04 -23.49 -33.26
N PHE A 8 13.90 -23.29 -32.63
CA PHE A 8 13.07 -22.12 -32.87
C PHE A 8 13.06 -21.30 -31.58
N GLY A 9 13.73 -20.14 -31.66
CA GLY A 9 13.70 -19.14 -30.62
C GLY A 9 12.29 -18.58 -30.46
N VAL A 10 11.83 -18.56 -29.21
CA VAL A 10 10.76 -17.68 -28.77
C VAL A 10 11.24 -17.10 -27.45
N THR A 11 11.90 -15.94 -27.54
CA THR A 11 12.03 -15.02 -26.42
C THR A 11 10.64 -14.48 -26.08
N LEU A 12 9.92 -15.17 -25.20
CA LEU A 12 8.77 -14.60 -24.52
C LEU A 12 9.23 -14.13 -23.14
N ALA A 13 9.67 -12.87 -23.09
CA ALA A 13 9.84 -12.14 -21.85
C ALA A 13 8.44 -11.95 -21.23
N MET A 14 8.01 -12.90 -20.41
CA MET A 14 6.89 -12.69 -19.49
C MET A 14 7.45 -11.99 -18.27
N ALA A 15 7.25 -10.68 -18.23
CA ALA A 15 7.37 -9.86 -17.05
C ALA A 15 6.43 -10.44 -15.98
N ALA A 16 7.00 -11.25 -15.08
CA ALA A 16 6.31 -11.73 -13.90
C ALA A 16 6.11 -10.54 -12.96
N THR A 17 4.92 -9.98 -13.09
CA THR A 17 4.10 -9.33 -12.08
C THR A 17 4.78 -9.11 -10.72
N LEU A 18 5.10 -7.85 -10.45
CA LEU A 18 5.43 -7.32 -9.14
C LEU A 18 4.33 -7.69 -8.13
N ALA A 19 4.61 -8.66 -7.27
CA ALA A 19 3.92 -8.84 -6.00
C ALA A 19 4.96 -9.18 -4.94
N VAL A 20 5.99 -8.33 -4.83
CA VAL A 20 6.87 -8.32 -3.68
C VAL A 20 6.02 -7.84 -2.51
N GLY A 21 5.77 -8.75 -1.58
CA GLY A 21 5.06 -8.50 -0.35
C GLY A 21 5.71 -7.34 0.41
N ALA A 22 5.04 -6.19 0.41
CA ALA A 22 5.22 -5.19 1.43
C ALA A 22 4.20 -5.50 2.54
N LEU A 23 4.49 -6.51 3.36
CA LEU A 23 4.04 -6.45 4.75
C LEU A 23 4.81 -5.27 5.35
N ALA A 24 4.25 -4.07 5.21
CA ALA A 24 4.71 -2.90 5.92
C ALA A 24 4.56 -3.21 7.40
N ALA A 25 5.66 -3.62 8.03
CA ALA A 25 5.80 -3.62 9.47
C ALA A 25 5.59 -2.17 9.92
N ALA A 26 4.36 -1.85 10.30
CA ALA A 26 4.00 -0.55 10.83
C ALA A 26 4.84 -0.31 12.10
N PRO A 27 5.70 0.71 12.13
CA PRO A 27 6.40 1.06 13.37
C PRO A 27 5.37 1.47 14.43
N PRO A 28 5.62 1.17 15.72
CA PRO A 28 4.68 1.49 16.78
C PRO A 28 4.52 3.01 16.91
N ALA A 29 3.28 3.40 17.16
CA ALA A 29 2.81 4.77 17.29
C ALA A 29 3.65 5.60 18.28
N SER A 30 4.39 6.57 17.76
CA SER A 30 4.74 7.81 18.46
C SER A 30 5.33 8.83 17.49
N ALA A 31 4.76 8.91 16.29
CA ALA A 31 5.08 9.98 15.37
C ALA A 31 4.19 11.17 15.69
N LYS A 32 4.63 12.01 16.65
CA LYS A 32 4.54 13.47 16.46
C LYS A 32 5.40 13.85 15.24
N ALA A 33 5.11 13.27 14.09
CA ALA A 33 5.71 13.67 12.83
C ALA A 33 5.00 14.95 12.45
N LEU A 34 5.67 16.07 12.71
CA LEU A 34 5.30 17.44 12.35
C LEU A 34 4.38 17.44 11.12
N GLY A 35 3.08 17.65 11.35
CA GLY A 35 2.05 17.76 10.31
C GLY A 35 1.04 16.61 10.20
N TRP A 36 1.25 15.45 10.81
CA TRP A 36 0.25 14.38 10.83
C TRP A 36 -0.73 14.53 12.00
N THR A 37 -2.02 14.62 11.67
CA THR A 37 -3.13 14.75 12.63
C THR A 37 -3.99 13.48 12.58
N PRO A 38 -4.25 12.83 13.72
CA PRO A 38 -5.16 11.69 13.74
C PRO A 38 -6.60 12.18 13.51
N TYR A 39 -7.34 11.52 12.62
CA TYR A 39 -8.71 11.88 12.27
C TYR A 39 -9.73 10.93 12.90
N GLN A 40 -9.75 9.66 12.46
CA GLN A 40 -10.65 8.63 12.98
C GLN A 40 -10.11 7.21 12.79
N GLY A 41 -10.58 6.29 13.63
CA GLY A 41 -10.33 4.85 13.50
C GLY A 41 -11.40 4.14 12.67
N TYR A 42 -10.98 3.22 11.80
CA TYR A 42 -11.84 2.42 10.93
C TYR A 42 -11.63 0.93 11.18
N LYS A 43 -12.68 0.11 11.04
CA LYS A 43 -12.57 -1.35 11.23
C LYS A 43 -11.73 -2.06 10.17
N THR A 44 -11.61 -1.49 8.97
CA THR A 44 -10.89 -2.10 7.85
C THR A 44 -9.97 -1.10 7.18
N LEU A 45 -8.86 -1.59 6.62
CA LEU A 45 -7.91 -0.77 5.87
C LEU A 45 -8.58 -0.09 4.68
N THR A 46 -9.49 -0.80 3.99
CA THR A 46 -10.23 -0.26 2.84
C THR A 46 -11.12 0.92 3.21
N ALA A 47 -11.81 0.85 4.36
CA ALA A 47 -12.63 1.96 4.84
C ALA A 47 -11.76 3.18 5.21
N CYS A 48 -10.61 2.93 5.85
CA CYS A 48 -9.64 3.98 6.14
C CYS A 48 -9.10 4.64 4.86
N ALA A 49 -8.67 3.86 3.87
CA ALA A 49 -8.11 4.38 2.63
C ALA A 49 -9.15 5.15 1.80
N LYS A 50 -10.39 4.65 1.73
CA LYS A 50 -11.49 5.35 1.05
C LYS A 50 -11.78 6.71 1.71
N ALA A 51 -11.80 6.75 3.05
CA ALA A 51 -11.99 7.99 3.78
C ALA A 51 -10.81 8.94 3.58
N GLY A 52 -9.57 8.45 3.68
CA GLY A 52 -8.36 9.24 3.46
C GLY A 52 -8.27 9.85 2.06
N ALA A 53 -8.60 9.08 1.02
CA ALA A 53 -8.65 9.57 -0.35
C ALA A 53 -9.67 10.71 -0.51
N ALA A 54 -10.85 10.61 0.09
CA ALA A 54 -11.85 11.68 0.06
C ALA A 54 -11.38 12.97 0.75
N HIS A 55 -10.45 12.87 1.71
CA HIS A 55 -9.89 14.06 2.37
C HIS A 55 -8.84 14.76 1.50
N LEU A 56 -8.20 14.07 0.55
CA LEU A 56 -7.31 14.72 -0.42
C LEU A 56 -8.09 15.73 -1.28
N ASP A 57 -9.32 15.38 -1.66
CA ASP A 57 -10.21 16.28 -2.41
C ASP A 57 -10.66 17.50 -1.57
N TRP A 58 -10.54 17.44 -0.25
CA TRP A 58 -10.91 18.52 0.68
C TRP A 58 -9.74 19.43 1.06
N GLY A 59 -8.59 19.27 0.38
CA GLY A 59 -7.42 20.12 0.59
C GLY A 59 -6.37 19.57 1.56
N TRP A 60 -6.50 18.32 1.99
CA TRP A 60 -5.39 17.63 2.66
C TRP A 60 -4.36 17.19 1.62
N LYS A 61 -3.07 17.27 1.95
CA LYS A 61 -1.99 16.89 1.04
C LYS A 61 -1.74 15.39 1.01
N GLU A 62 -1.81 14.75 2.18
CA GLU A 62 -1.50 13.34 2.34
C GLU A 62 -2.41 12.70 3.38
N TYR A 63 -2.66 11.40 3.20
CA TYR A 63 -3.33 10.55 4.19
C TYR A 63 -2.51 9.28 4.43
N GLU A 64 -2.62 8.72 5.63
CA GLU A 64 -1.98 7.46 6.00
C GLU A 64 -2.91 6.64 6.89
N CYS A 65 -3.01 5.34 6.62
CA CYS A 65 -3.78 4.39 7.42
C CYS A 65 -2.83 3.53 8.23
N ARG A 66 -2.78 3.79 9.53
CA ARG A 66 -1.92 3.05 10.48
C ARG A 66 -2.75 2.06 11.26
N TRP A 67 -2.26 0.84 11.44
CA TRP A 67 -2.90 -0.12 12.32
C TRP A 67 -2.69 0.28 13.78
N ASP A 68 -3.80 0.55 14.49
CA ASP A 68 -3.86 0.93 15.90
C ASP A 68 -4.94 0.05 16.55
N SER A 69 -4.57 -1.22 16.78
CA SER A 69 -5.46 -2.32 17.18
C SER A 69 -6.52 -1.89 18.22
N PRO A 70 -7.82 -2.19 18.01
CA PRO A 70 -8.40 -3.09 16.99
C PRO A 70 -8.86 -2.36 15.70
N TYR A 71 -8.36 -1.16 15.43
CA TYR A 71 -8.80 -0.33 14.30
C TYR A 71 -7.61 0.13 13.42
N TYR A 72 -7.91 0.60 12.21
CA TYR A 72 -7.01 1.36 11.36
C TYR A 72 -7.24 2.86 11.60
N MET A 73 -6.28 3.52 12.23
CA MET A 73 -6.31 4.96 12.46
C MET A 73 -5.94 5.71 11.17
N LEU A 74 -6.81 6.59 10.72
CA LEU A 74 -6.54 7.54 9.65
C LEU A 74 -5.77 8.73 10.20
N TRP A 75 -4.63 9.02 9.59
CA TRP A 75 -3.83 10.20 9.82
C TRP A 75 -3.88 11.06 8.57
N LEU A 76 -4.00 12.37 8.75
CA LEU A 76 -4.07 13.35 7.67
C LEU A 76 -2.98 14.40 7.84
N ARG A 77 -2.44 14.89 6.73
CA ARG A 77 -1.45 15.98 6.71
C ARG A 77 -1.86 17.07 5.72
N SER A 78 -1.82 18.31 6.18
CA SER A 78 -2.24 19.50 5.42
C SER A 78 -1.11 20.15 4.64
#